data_AF-M3B3U9-F1
#
_entry.id   AF-M3B3U9-F1
#
_cell.length_a   1.000
_cell.length_b   1.000
_cell.length_c   1.000
_cell.angle_alpha   90.00
_cell.angle_beta   90.00
_cell.angle_gamma   90.00
#
_symmetry.space_group_name_H-M   'P 1'
#
loop_
_entity.id
_entity.type
_entity.pdbx_description
1 polymer ?
#
loop_
_entity_poly.entity_id
_entity_poly.type
_entity_poly.pdbx_seq_one_letter_code
_entity_poly.pdbx_strand_id
1 'polypeptide(L)'
;MPRSSSCEYDVQAPPAFTESMQLQWCGMITNEVAGLKQQEAISTVLPLVDAMYKQANIQADPESAFPNLDQLTQEPSAHAALTQMKANYPLSGSMDLTEENIRTVYGDHIQAACAETGVPEDIIVTMIWVESKGHPLVYGALTQMDHVAWGRMMDKNVNLKNRYMPGDNIMAAAMYLRESKDTFDCDWQTAYTQHYQDPTAKARGY
;
A
#
# COMPACT_ATOMS: atom_id res chain seq x y z
N MET A 1 -21.32 -15.51 24.80
CA MET A 1 -20.58 -14.23 24.88
C MET A 1 -21.34 -13.22 24.03
N PRO A 2 -21.54 -11.97 24.49
CA PRO A 2 -22.03 -10.93 23.59
C PRO A 2 -20.99 -10.73 22.49
N ARG A 3 -21.41 -10.74 21.22
CA ARG A 3 -20.52 -10.36 20.11
C ARG A 3 -20.24 -8.87 20.24
N SER A 4 -18.97 -8.48 20.32
CA SER A 4 -18.59 -7.07 20.28
C SER A 4 -19.16 -6.43 19.02
N SER A 5 -19.76 -5.25 19.16
CA SER A 5 -20.18 -4.44 18.02
C SER A 5 -19.01 -3.74 17.34
N SER A 6 -17.83 -3.68 17.95
CA SER A 6 -16.59 -3.14 17.37
C SER A 6 -15.50 -4.21 17.21
N CYS A 7 -14.62 -4.01 16.22
CA CYS A 7 -13.38 -4.78 16.03
C CYS A 7 -12.13 -3.91 16.29
N GLU A 8 -10.94 -4.52 16.24
CA GLU A 8 -9.63 -3.86 16.47
C GLU A 8 -9.40 -2.65 15.55
N TYR A 9 -9.92 -2.70 14.32
CA TYR A 9 -9.72 -1.69 13.26
C TYR A 9 -11.04 -1.01 12.87
N ASP A 10 -11.94 -0.83 13.82
CA ASP A 10 -13.22 -0.19 13.58
C ASP A 10 -13.12 1.33 13.49
N VAL A 11 -13.86 1.90 12.55
CA VAL A 11 -13.92 3.36 12.29
C VAL A 11 -15.38 3.83 12.37
N GLN A 12 -15.60 5.14 12.43
CA GLN A 12 -16.93 5.70 12.57
C GLN A 12 -17.86 5.20 11.45
N ALA A 13 -18.98 4.58 11.84
CA ALA A 13 -19.95 4.09 10.90
C ALA A 13 -20.71 5.26 10.22
N PRO A 14 -21.03 5.17 8.92
CA PRO A 14 -21.86 6.16 8.25
C PRO A 14 -23.30 6.15 8.80
N PRO A 15 -24.12 7.18 8.52
CA PRO A 15 -25.54 7.17 8.83
C PRO A 15 -26.24 5.93 8.23
N ALA A 16 -27.21 5.38 8.97
CA ALA A 16 -27.99 4.17 8.61
C ALA A 16 -27.19 2.84 8.49
N PHE A 17 -25.94 2.78 8.92
CA PHE A 17 -25.20 1.51 9.02
C PHE A 17 -25.84 0.58 10.06
N THR A 18 -26.17 -0.66 9.66
CA THR A 18 -26.88 -1.62 10.53
C THR A 18 -25.93 -2.50 11.34
N GLU A 19 -26.43 -3.17 12.38
CA GLU A 19 -25.66 -4.19 13.11
C GLU A 19 -25.16 -5.33 12.21
N SER A 20 -25.91 -5.71 11.18
CA SER A 20 -25.48 -6.74 10.22
C SER A 20 -24.32 -6.24 9.35
N MET A 21 -24.39 -4.99 8.87
CA MET A 21 -23.29 -4.35 8.14
C MET A 21 -22.05 -4.20 9.02
N GLN A 22 -22.23 -3.87 10.29
CA GLN A 22 -21.15 -3.79 11.28
C GLN A 22 -20.47 -5.16 11.49
N LEU A 23 -21.23 -6.24 11.65
CA LEU A 23 -20.65 -7.59 11.74
C LEU A 23 -19.91 -8.01 10.45
N GLN A 24 -20.43 -7.62 9.28
CA GLN A 24 -19.79 -7.89 7.98
C GLN A 24 -18.48 -7.10 7.82
N TRP A 25 -18.50 -5.79 8.10
CA TRP A 25 -17.32 -4.92 8.13
C TRP A 25 -16.23 -5.48 9.03
N CYS A 26 -16.56 -5.76 10.29
CA CYS A 26 -15.66 -6.36 11.26
C CYS A 26 -15.07 -7.68 10.76
N GLY A 27 -15.87 -8.53 10.11
CA GLY A 27 -15.40 -9.79 9.54
C GLY A 27 -14.39 -9.60 8.41
N MET A 28 -14.66 -8.69 7.47
CA MET A 28 -13.76 -8.43 6.34
C MET A 28 -12.43 -7.82 6.80
N ILE A 29 -12.46 -6.72 7.56
CA ILE A 29 -11.21 -6.04 7.98
C ILE A 29 -10.37 -6.91 8.91
N THR A 30 -10.99 -7.76 9.74
CA THR A 30 -10.27 -8.74 10.57
C THR A 30 -9.57 -9.80 9.70
N ASN A 31 -10.22 -10.27 8.61
CA ASN A 31 -9.62 -11.24 7.71
C ASN A 31 -8.44 -10.66 6.92
N GLU A 32 -8.56 -9.43 6.40
CA GLU A 32 -7.46 -8.74 5.70
C GLU A 32 -6.25 -8.55 6.60
N VAL A 33 -6.45 -8.03 7.81
CA VAL A 33 -5.34 -7.82 8.75
C VAL A 33 -4.80 -9.14 9.31
N ALA A 34 -5.60 -10.19 9.46
CA ALA A 34 -5.09 -11.52 9.78
C ALA A 34 -4.20 -12.07 8.65
N GLY A 35 -4.59 -11.87 7.38
CA GLY A 35 -3.79 -12.20 6.21
C GLY A 35 -2.46 -11.43 6.18
N LEU A 36 -2.48 -10.13 6.46
CA LEU A 36 -1.29 -9.30 6.59
C LEU A 36 -0.38 -9.77 7.75
N LYS A 37 -0.94 -9.94 8.96
CA LYS A 37 -0.21 -10.46 10.15
C LYS A 37 0.43 -11.84 9.90
N GLN A 38 -0.18 -12.67 9.05
CA GLN A 38 0.36 -13.98 8.64
C GLN A 38 1.46 -13.86 7.57
N GLN A 39 1.24 -13.06 6.52
CA GLN A 39 2.16 -12.97 5.38
C GLN A 39 3.41 -12.13 5.67
N GLU A 40 3.32 -11.13 6.55
CA GLU A 40 4.43 -10.29 7.01
C GLU A 40 4.82 -10.62 8.46
N ALA A 41 4.68 -11.89 8.86
CA ALA A 41 5.06 -12.37 10.18
C ALA A 41 6.57 -12.17 10.42
N ILE A 42 6.94 -11.10 11.13
CA ILE A 42 8.33 -10.63 11.32
C ILE A 42 9.28 -11.78 11.71
N SER A 43 8.90 -12.65 12.65
CA SER A 43 9.70 -13.79 13.10
C SER A 43 10.10 -14.78 12.00
N THR A 44 9.35 -14.81 10.90
CA THR A 44 9.52 -15.72 9.77
C THR A 44 10.12 -15.02 8.56
N VAL A 45 9.71 -13.77 8.31
CA VAL A 45 9.99 -13.06 7.05
C VAL A 45 11.17 -12.08 7.16
N LEU A 46 11.41 -11.49 8.34
CA LEU A 46 12.56 -10.59 8.55
C LEU A 46 13.91 -11.22 8.19
N PRO A 47 14.22 -12.50 8.53
CA PRO A 47 15.47 -13.13 8.11
C PRO A 47 15.59 -13.31 6.58
N LEU A 48 14.47 -13.41 5.86
CA LEU A 48 14.46 -13.50 4.40
C LEU A 48 14.74 -12.13 3.77
N VAL A 49 14.12 -11.06 4.30
CA VAL A 49 14.34 -9.68 3.84
C VAL A 49 15.77 -9.22 4.13
N ASP A 50 16.30 -9.51 5.32
CA ASP A 50 17.70 -9.25 5.68
C ASP A 50 18.68 -9.96 4.72
N ALA A 51 18.41 -11.23 4.38
CA ALA A 51 19.21 -11.96 3.39
C ALA A 51 19.12 -11.35 1.98
N MET A 52 17.92 -10.95 1.54
CA MET A 52 17.71 -10.23 0.28
C MET A 52 18.46 -8.89 0.25
N TYR A 53 18.45 -8.14 1.35
CA TYR A 53 19.10 -6.83 1.45
C TYR A 53 20.61 -6.97 1.35
N LYS A 54 21.18 -7.93 2.08
CA LYS A 54 22.61 -8.30 1.99
C LYS A 54 23.00 -8.73 0.57
N GLN A 55 22.18 -9.54 -0.09
CA GLN A 55 22.43 -9.97 -1.48
C GLN A 55 22.34 -8.79 -2.48
N ALA A 56 21.44 -7.84 -2.24
CA ALA A 56 21.25 -6.65 -3.08
C ALA A 56 22.16 -5.46 -2.70
N ASN A 57 22.99 -5.59 -1.66
CA ASN A 57 23.81 -4.53 -1.05
C ASN A 57 23.00 -3.31 -0.55
N ILE A 58 21.76 -3.52 -0.11
CA ILE A 58 20.89 -2.51 0.49
C ILE A 58 21.36 -2.19 1.92
N GLN A 59 21.35 -0.91 2.32
CA GLN A 59 21.76 -0.46 3.66
C GLN A 59 20.57 -0.13 4.59
N ALA A 60 19.38 0.06 4.03
CA ALA A 60 18.13 0.30 4.73
C ALA A 60 17.85 -0.77 5.79
N ASP A 61 17.21 -0.36 6.89
CA ASP A 61 16.79 -1.26 7.96
C ASP A 61 15.73 -2.26 7.42
N PRO A 62 15.98 -3.58 7.44
CA PRO A 62 14.99 -4.57 7.03
C PRO A 62 13.66 -4.49 7.78
N GLU A 63 13.63 -4.01 9.03
CA GLU A 63 12.39 -3.86 9.81
C GLU A 63 11.46 -2.78 9.22
N SER A 64 12.00 -1.80 8.47
CA SER A 64 11.20 -0.78 7.77
C SER A 64 10.23 -1.35 6.73
N ALA A 65 10.50 -2.57 6.24
CA ALA A 65 9.70 -3.21 5.21
C ALA A 65 8.41 -3.87 5.74
N PHE A 66 8.19 -3.87 7.06
CA PHE A 66 7.11 -4.57 7.76
C PHE A 66 6.04 -3.61 8.32
N PRO A 67 4.79 -4.05 8.49
CA PRO A 67 3.71 -3.20 8.98
C PRO A 67 3.84 -2.89 10.47
N ASN A 68 3.88 -1.61 10.84
CA ASN A 68 3.56 -1.17 12.20
C ASN A 68 2.08 -0.81 12.29
N LEU A 69 1.23 -1.77 12.63
CA LEU A 69 -0.23 -1.62 12.59
C LEU A 69 -0.77 -0.56 13.57
N ASP A 70 -0.14 -0.42 14.75
CA ASP A 70 -0.53 0.59 15.75
C ASP A 70 -0.27 2.01 15.23
N GLN A 71 0.86 2.21 14.53
CA GLN A 71 1.19 3.50 13.89
C GLN A 71 0.33 3.73 12.64
N LEU A 72 0.14 2.70 11.82
CA LEU A 72 -0.57 2.79 10.55
C LEU A 72 -2.04 3.16 10.74
N THR A 73 -2.69 2.63 11.77
CA THR A 73 -4.09 2.93 12.09
C THR A 73 -4.30 4.31 12.73
N GLN A 74 -3.22 4.94 13.21
CA GLN A 74 -3.19 6.32 13.68
C GLN A 74 -2.84 7.33 12.57
N GLU A 75 -2.38 6.87 11.40
CA GLU A 75 -2.02 7.74 10.29
C GLU A 75 -3.31 8.35 9.66
N PRO A 76 -3.43 9.69 9.53
CA PRO A 76 -4.63 10.35 9.04
C PRO A 76 -5.19 9.85 7.70
N SER A 77 -4.34 9.62 6.69
CA SER A 77 -4.80 9.15 5.37
C SER A 77 -5.24 7.68 5.41
N ALA A 78 -4.59 6.83 6.21
CA ALA A 78 -5.02 5.45 6.44
C ALA A 78 -6.36 5.39 7.20
N HIS A 79 -6.56 6.27 8.20
CA HIS A 79 -7.83 6.39 8.91
C HIS A 79 -8.96 6.91 8.00
N ALA A 80 -8.66 7.90 7.16
CA ALA A 80 -9.59 8.41 6.15
C ALA A 80 -9.96 7.34 5.12
N ALA A 81 -8.99 6.53 4.67
CA ALA A 81 -9.22 5.39 3.79
C ALA A 81 -10.21 4.41 4.43
N LEU A 82 -9.91 3.89 5.62
CA LEU A 82 -10.79 2.94 6.33
C LEU A 82 -12.21 3.51 6.52
N THR A 83 -12.33 4.80 6.83
CA THR A 83 -13.62 5.49 6.97
C THR A 83 -14.39 5.52 5.66
N GLN A 84 -13.74 5.86 4.54
CA GLN A 84 -14.36 5.88 3.23
C GLN A 84 -14.70 4.47 2.71
N MET A 85 -13.84 3.48 2.97
CA MET A 85 -14.10 2.06 2.68
C MET A 85 -15.35 1.55 3.42
N LYS A 86 -15.51 1.92 4.70
CA LYS A 86 -16.70 1.60 5.49
C LYS A 86 -17.95 2.34 4.99
N ALA A 87 -17.80 3.55 4.47
CA ALA A 87 -18.87 4.30 3.83
C ALA A 87 -19.29 3.71 2.46
N ASN A 88 -18.35 3.14 1.70
CA ASN A 88 -18.61 2.50 0.42
C ASN A 88 -19.32 1.15 0.57
N TYR A 89 -19.06 0.40 1.64
CA TYR A 89 -19.57 -0.97 1.81
C TYR A 89 -21.08 -1.15 1.60
N PRO A 90 -21.99 -0.32 2.16
CA PRO A 90 -23.43 -0.46 1.94
C PRO A 90 -23.88 -0.12 0.52
N LEU A 91 -23.06 0.61 -0.25
CA LEU A 91 -23.39 1.11 -1.58
C LEU A 91 -23.00 0.11 -2.69
N SER A 92 -21.84 -0.54 -2.52
CA SER A 92 -21.25 -1.46 -3.52
C SER A 92 -21.24 -2.93 -3.09
N GLY A 93 -21.38 -3.21 -1.80
CA GLY A 93 -21.10 -4.52 -1.22
C GLY A 93 -19.60 -4.85 -1.08
N SER A 94 -18.71 -3.90 -1.36
CA SER A 94 -17.25 -4.03 -1.27
C SER A 94 -16.63 -2.93 -0.42
N MET A 95 -15.46 -3.21 0.17
CA MET A 95 -14.65 -2.21 0.90
C MET A 95 -13.80 -1.34 -0.05
N ASP A 96 -13.78 -1.62 -1.35
CA ASP A 96 -12.93 -0.95 -2.33
C ASP A 96 -13.17 0.58 -2.42
N LEU A 97 -12.11 1.39 -2.57
CA LEU A 97 -12.25 2.86 -2.61
C LEU A 97 -12.81 3.44 -3.91
N THR A 98 -12.41 2.93 -5.09
CA THR A 98 -12.46 3.61 -6.41
C THR A 98 -11.46 4.78 -6.54
N GLU A 99 -11.13 5.12 -7.79
CA GLU A 99 -10.09 6.10 -8.13
C GLU A 99 -10.36 7.53 -7.61
N GLU A 100 -11.63 7.97 -7.57
CA GLU A 100 -12.00 9.30 -7.06
C GLU A 100 -11.77 9.41 -5.54
N ASN A 101 -12.11 8.35 -4.79
CA ASN A 101 -11.81 8.31 -3.37
C ASN A 101 -10.29 8.20 -3.12
N ILE A 102 -9.54 7.46 -3.94
CA ILE A 102 -8.07 7.41 -3.86
C ILE A 102 -7.46 8.81 -4.03
N ARG A 103 -7.90 9.59 -5.04
CA ARG A 103 -7.47 10.99 -5.24
C ARG A 103 -7.83 11.90 -4.06
N THR A 104 -8.95 11.64 -3.39
CA THR A 104 -9.39 12.44 -2.24
C THR A 104 -8.64 12.08 -0.95
N VAL A 105 -8.49 10.78 -0.67
CA VAL A 105 -7.91 10.24 0.58
C VAL A 105 -6.39 10.39 0.61
N TYR A 106 -5.72 10.16 -0.52
CA TYR A 106 -4.26 10.18 -0.63
C TYR A 106 -3.74 11.38 -1.44
N GLY A 107 -4.60 12.35 -1.76
CA GLY A 107 -4.31 13.44 -2.71
C GLY A 107 -2.99 14.18 -2.43
N ASP A 108 -2.75 14.59 -1.19
CA ASP A 108 -1.52 15.30 -0.80
C ASP A 108 -0.26 14.44 -1.00
N HIS A 109 -0.33 13.14 -0.69
CA HIS A 109 0.78 12.20 -0.88
C HIS A 109 1.05 11.93 -2.37
N ILE A 110 -0.02 11.77 -3.16
CA ILE A 110 0.08 11.59 -4.61
C ILE A 110 0.68 12.85 -5.25
N GLN A 111 0.20 14.04 -4.90
CA GLN A 111 0.74 15.31 -5.41
C GLN A 111 2.21 15.51 -5.05
N ALA A 112 2.62 15.19 -3.81
CA ALA A 112 4.03 15.25 -3.41
C ALA A 112 4.90 14.28 -4.23
N ALA A 113 4.43 13.03 -4.42
CA ALA A 113 5.13 12.04 -5.23
C ALA A 113 5.20 12.45 -6.72
N CYS A 114 4.12 12.97 -7.29
CA CYS A 114 4.09 13.52 -8.65
C CYS A 114 5.07 14.70 -8.82
N ALA A 115 5.15 15.60 -7.84
CA ALA A 115 6.04 16.76 -7.89
C ALA A 115 7.52 16.37 -7.82
N GLU A 116 7.88 15.42 -6.95
CA GLU A 116 9.26 14.93 -6.78
C GLU A 116 9.74 14.12 -8.00
N THR A 117 8.87 13.25 -8.53
CA THR A 117 9.27 12.21 -9.51
C THR A 117 8.85 12.52 -10.94
N GLY A 118 7.88 13.43 -11.14
CA GLY A 118 7.24 13.68 -12.43
C GLY A 118 6.38 12.51 -12.96
N VAL A 119 6.09 11.49 -12.14
CA VAL A 119 5.11 10.44 -12.47
C VAL A 119 3.71 11.08 -12.55
N PRO A 120 2.91 10.81 -13.60
CA PRO A 120 1.54 11.32 -13.71
C PRO A 120 0.61 10.81 -12.59
N GLU A 121 -0.32 11.66 -12.16
CA GLU A 121 -1.26 11.38 -11.07
C GLU A 121 -2.16 10.17 -11.38
N ASP A 122 -2.62 10.03 -12.63
CA ASP A 122 -3.42 8.91 -13.11
C ASP A 122 -2.69 7.57 -13.05
N ILE A 123 -1.36 7.54 -13.30
CA ILE A 123 -0.54 6.34 -13.16
C ILE A 123 -0.47 5.90 -11.69
N ILE A 124 -0.24 6.84 -10.76
CA ILE A 124 -0.20 6.53 -9.32
C ILE A 124 -1.57 6.05 -8.82
N VAL A 125 -2.65 6.73 -9.21
CA VAL A 125 -4.02 6.37 -8.82
C VAL A 125 -4.43 5.00 -9.38
N THR A 126 -4.13 4.74 -10.65
CA THR A 126 -4.38 3.43 -11.29
C THR A 126 -3.60 2.32 -10.59
N MET A 127 -2.33 2.56 -10.26
CA MET A 127 -1.52 1.61 -9.49
C MET A 127 -2.16 1.30 -8.13
N ILE A 128 -2.46 2.30 -7.31
CA ILE A 128 -3.11 2.07 -6.01
C ILE A 128 -4.45 1.32 -6.17
N TRP A 129 -5.24 1.67 -7.19
CA TRP A 129 -6.51 1.04 -7.48
C TRP A 129 -6.38 -0.43 -7.90
N VAL A 130 -5.45 -0.74 -8.80
CA VAL A 130 -5.20 -2.12 -9.27
C VAL A 130 -4.65 -2.98 -8.13
N GLU A 131 -3.63 -2.49 -7.43
CA GLU A 131 -2.76 -3.27 -6.53
C GLU A 131 -3.33 -3.49 -5.12
N SER A 132 -4.11 -2.53 -4.58
CA SER A 132 -4.68 -2.63 -3.22
C SER A 132 -6.15 -2.25 -3.12
N LYS A 133 -6.77 -1.78 -4.22
CA LYS A 133 -8.10 -1.14 -4.22
C LYS A 133 -8.18 0.09 -3.29
N GLY A 134 -7.02 0.64 -2.92
CA GLY A 134 -6.90 1.73 -1.95
C GLY A 134 -6.92 1.29 -0.47
N HIS A 135 -6.80 -0.01 -0.17
CA HIS A 135 -6.83 -0.54 1.19
C HIS A 135 -5.44 -0.43 1.86
N PRO A 136 -5.25 0.32 2.96
CA PRO A 136 -3.92 0.51 3.55
C PRO A 136 -3.42 -0.70 4.36
N LEU A 137 -4.32 -1.54 4.91
CA LEU A 137 -3.95 -2.68 5.77
C LEU A 137 -3.89 -4.05 5.04
N VAL A 138 -3.60 -4.10 3.74
CA VAL A 138 -3.37 -5.38 3.00
C VAL A 138 -1.89 -5.75 2.94
N TYR A 139 -1.58 -7.03 2.71
CA TYR A 139 -0.25 -7.47 2.27
C TYR A 139 0.23 -6.65 1.06
N GLY A 140 1.50 -6.25 1.07
CA GLY A 140 2.12 -5.43 0.02
C GLY A 140 1.82 -3.93 0.08
N ALA A 141 0.99 -3.49 1.04
CA ALA A 141 0.52 -2.10 1.17
C ALA A 141 -0.16 -1.57 -0.10
N LEU A 142 -0.25 -0.25 -0.27
CA LEU A 142 -1.10 0.38 -1.29
C LEU A 142 -0.73 0.05 -2.74
N THR A 143 0.55 -0.24 -2.99
CA THR A 143 1.12 -0.36 -4.34
C THR A 143 1.75 -1.72 -4.63
N GLN A 144 1.61 -2.70 -3.74
CA GLN A 144 2.25 -4.04 -3.82
C GLN A 144 3.78 -4.02 -4.03
N MET A 145 4.46 -2.90 -3.76
CA MET A 145 5.92 -2.76 -3.87
C MET A 145 6.63 -3.87 -3.07
N ASP A 146 7.55 -4.61 -3.69
CA ASP A 146 8.30 -5.66 -3.01
C ASP A 146 9.35 -5.11 -2.02
N HIS A 147 9.82 -5.98 -1.11
CA HIS A 147 10.75 -5.57 -0.05
C HIS A 147 12.09 -5.04 -0.59
N VAL A 148 12.61 -5.55 -1.71
CA VAL A 148 13.89 -5.16 -2.32
C VAL A 148 13.76 -3.82 -3.04
N ALA A 149 12.67 -3.61 -3.78
CA ALA A 149 12.36 -2.31 -4.38
C ALA A 149 12.21 -1.23 -3.29
N TRP A 150 11.47 -1.51 -2.21
CA TRP A 150 11.35 -0.62 -1.05
C TRP A 150 12.73 -0.25 -0.46
N GLY A 151 13.56 -1.24 -0.14
CA GLY A 151 14.87 -1.01 0.48
C GLY A 151 15.79 -0.14 -0.38
N ARG A 152 15.76 -0.34 -1.71
CA ARG A 152 16.49 0.51 -2.67
C ARG A 152 15.99 1.96 -2.70
N MET A 153 14.70 2.19 -2.53
CA MET A 153 14.15 3.55 -2.48
C MET A 153 14.49 4.23 -1.15
N MET A 154 14.45 3.49 -0.04
CA MET A 154 14.82 4.00 1.29
C MET A 154 16.31 4.36 1.38
N ASP A 155 17.20 3.59 0.75
CA ASP A 155 18.64 3.93 0.61
C ASP A 155 18.85 5.28 -0.12
N LYS A 156 17.94 5.65 -1.02
CA LYS A 156 18.02 6.87 -1.85
C LYS A 156 17.30 8.06 -1.24
N ASN A 157 16.24 7.81 -0.47
CA ASN A 157 15.45 8.85 0.19
C ASN A 157 15.33 8.56 1.69
N VAL A 158 16.22 9.19 2.46
CA VAL A 158 16.29 9.10 3.92
C VAL A 158 15.03 9.58 4.65
N ASN A 159 14.07 10.22 3.98
CA ASN A 159 12.80 10.61 4.58
C ASN A 159 11.79 9.45 4.67
N LEU A 160 11.92 8.43 3.81
CA LEU A 160 11.13 7.20 3.88
C LEU A 160 11.45 6.47 5.20
N LYS A 161 10.42 6.02 5.92
CA LYS A 161 10.53 5.36 7.24
C LYS A 161 9.95 3.96 7.26
N ASN A 162 8.81 3.73 6.62
CA ASN A 162 8.14 2.44 6.68
C ASN A 162 7.27 2.16 5.44
N ARG A 163 7.46 0.97 4.85
CA ARG A 163 6.83 0.52 3.60
C ARG A 163 5.30 0.56 3.61
N TYR A 164 4.69 0.52 4.78
CA TYR A 164 3.24 0.48 4.95
C TYR A 164 2.60 1.84 5.21
N MET A 165 3.37 2.89 5.55
CA MET A 165 2.80 4.24 5.68
C MET A 165 2.37 4.74 4.30
N PRO A 166 1.13 5.23 4.10
CA PRO A 166 0.63 5.59 2.77
C PRO A 166 1.53 6.56 2.00
N GLY A 167 1.97 7.66 2.64
CA GLY A 167 2.86 8.64 2.03
C GLY A 167 4.21 8.05 1.60
N ASP A 168 4.84 7.24 2.45
CA ASP A 168 6.11 6.58 2.16
C ASP A 168 5.96 5.56 1.02
N ASN A 169 4.90 4.75 1.05
CA ASN A 169 4.64 3.73 0.04
C ASN A 169 4.42 4.36 -1.34
N ILE A 170 3.60 5.42 -1.41
CA ILE A 170 3.30 6.15 -2.65
C ILE A 170 4.55 6.86 -3.19
N MET A 171 5.33 7.51 -2.32
CA MET A 171 6.59 8.16 -2.72
C MET A 171 7.62 7.14 -3.24
N ALA A 172 7.84 6.05 -2.51
CA ALA A 172 8.77 5.00 -2.93
C ALA A 172 8.34 4.37 -4.27
N ALA A 173 7.06 4.05 -4.44
CA ALA A 173 6.54 3.49 -5.69
C ALA A 173 6.71 4.45 -6.87
N ALA A 174 6.47 5.75 -6.68
CA ALA A 174 6.72 6.76 -7.70
C ALA A 174 8.21 6.92 -8.05
N MET A 175 9.10 6.88 -7.05
CA MET A 175 10.55 6.89 -7.27
C MET A 175 10.98 5.66 -8.10
N TYR A 176 10.45 4.48 -7.77
CA TYR A 176 10.79 3.25 -8.47
C TYR A 176 10.22 3.21 -9.91
N LEU A 177 9.02 3.75 -10.14
CA LEU A 177 8.45 3.95 -11.47
C LEU A 177 9.30 4.89 -12.33
N ARG A 178 9.79 6.00 -11.76
CA ARG A 178 10.74 6.92 -12.41
C ARG A 178 12.02 6.19 -12.80
N GLU A 179 12.63 5.44 -11.87
CA GLU A 179 13.87 4.70 -12.17
C GLU A 179 13.68 3.63 -13.24
N SER A 180 12.57 2.89 -13.21
CA SER A 180 12.22 1.95 -14.27
C SER A 180 12.05 2.68 -15.61
N LYS A 181 11.25 3.75 -15.66
CA LYS A 181 11.08 4.55 -16.89
C LYS A 181 12.43 5.00 -17.47
N ASP A 182 13.31 5.56 -16.64
CA ASP A 182 14.59 6.11 -17.10
C ASP A 182 15.61 5.00 -17.45
N THR A 183 15.53 3.83 -16.80
CA THR A 183 16.38 2.66 -17.07
C THR A 183 16.02 1.93 -18.36
N PHE A 184 14.74 1.97 -18.75
CA PHE A 184 14.20 1.25 -19.91
C PHE A 184 13.78 2.16 -21.08
N ASP A 185 13.92 3.49 -20.93
CA ASP A 185 13.54 4.54 -21.89
C ASP A 185 12.13 4.35 -22.49
N CYS A 186 11.17 4.01 -21.63
CA CYS A 186 9.81 3.65 -22.02
C CYS A 186 8.76 4.68 -21.54
N ASP A 187 7.51 4.55 -21.97
CA ASP A 187 6.42 5.36 -21.41
C ASP A 187 6.02 4.90 -19.99
N TRP A 188 5.19 5.70 -19.31
CA TRP A 188 4.78 5.43 -17.93
C TRP A 188 3.93 4.17 -17.76
N GLN A 189 3.07 3.86 -18.73
CA GLN A 189 2.22 2.67 -18.68
C GLN A 189 3.07 1.41 -18.84
N THR A 190 4.07 1.46 -19.72
CA THR A 190 5.07 0.41 -19.92
C THR A 190 5.94 0.23 -18.68
N ALA A 191 6.44 1.33 -18.08
CA ALA A 191 7.22 1.29 -16.84
C ALA A 191 6.45 0.61 -15.69
N TYR A 192 5.16 0.92 -15.54
CA TYR A 192 4.29 0.24 -14.58
C TYR A 192 4.05 -1.24 -14.95
N THR A 193 3.37 -1.49 -16.08
CA THR A 193 2.89 -2.85 -16.42
C THR A 193 3.97 -3.87 -16.73
N GLN A 194 5.19 -3.46 -17.09
CA GLN A 194 6.25 -4.39 -17.50
C GLN A 194 7.49 -4.37 -16.61
N HIS A 195 7.72 -3.32 -15.82
CA HIS A 195 8.99 -3.17 -15.06
C HIS A 195 8.77 -2.92 -13.56
N TYR A 196 7.58 -2.47 -13.17
CA TYR A 196 7.16 -2.46 -11.77
C TYR A 196 6.58 -3.82 -11.37
N GLN A 197 5.69 -4.40 -12.19
CA GLN A 197 5.02 -5.68 -11.88
C GLN A 197 5.86 -6.95 -12.16
N ASP A 198 6.88 -6.89 -13.04
CA ASP A 198 7.79 -8.02 -13.31
C ASP A 198 9.26 -7.53 -13.40
N PRO A 199 10.00 -7.53 -12.28
CA PRO A 199 11.43 -7.19 -12.28
C PRO A 199 12.30 -8.11 -13.15
N THR A 200 11.77 -9.26 -13.60
CA THR A 200 12.45 -10.23 -14.46
C THR A 200 12.13 -10.08 -15.95
N ALA A 201 11.23 -9.17 -16.34
CA ALA A 201 10.82 -8.98 -17.75
C ALA A 201 12.01 -8.75 -18.70
N LYS A 202 13.09 -8.14 -18.22
CA LYS A 202 14.35 -7.93 -18.96
C LYS A 202 15.01 -9.23 -19.46
N ALA A 203 14.65 -10.40 -18.91
CA ALA A 203 15.09 -11.71 -19.37
C ALA A 203 14.35 -12.22 -20.62
N ARG A 204 13.24 -11.59 -21.01
CA ARG A 204 12.45 -11.91 -22.22
C ARG A 204 12.66 -10.82 -23.26
N GLY A 205 13.86 -10.78 -23.85
CA GLY A 205 14.19 -9.81 -24.88
C GLY A 205 13.22 -9.87 -26.07
N TYR A 206 12.74 -8.70 -26.48
CA TYR A 206 12.14 -8.42 -27.77
C TYR A 206 13.17 -7.69 -28.64
#